data_AF-A0A6J8AQ38-F1
#
_entry.id   AF-A0A6J8AQ38-F1
#
_cell.length_a   1.000
_cell.length_b   1.000
_cell.length_c   1.000
_cell.angle_alpha   90.00
_cell.angle_beta   90.00
_cell.angle_gamma   90.00
#
_symmetry.space_group_name_H-M   'P 1'
#
loop_
_entity.id
_entity.type
_entity.pdbx_description
1 polymer ?
#
loop_
_entity_poly.entity_id
_entity_poly.type
_entity_poly.pdbx_seq_one_letter_code
_entity_poly.pdbx_strand_id
1 'polypeptide(L)'
;MAEATQNELRMVLIGKTGYGKSHTGNTILGQKLFEYSCSNTSVTTKSKATHATRFGRELCLVDTPGLYDNRINIVLFPRFDDLKRENEQTPNHPGMNKFIDSLRRSLREFFSKCRNRYIEFDNTLVGTSADSQVQRLIEMVENMVRENGGSSYTDVDYQKAELALQKQVEENRIKREAEIKEIEQKMKNEITDEMKKHYEEMLEQLKREVDRLRKEIKEQSFFDGLINFGRKLLEV
;
A
#
# COMPACT_ATOMS: atom_id res chain seq x y z
N MET A 1 7.38 11.55 -20.65
CA MET A 1 8.25 11.92 -19.52
C MET A 1 7.43 11.72 -18.27
N ALA A 2 7.81 10.78 -17.39
CA ALA A 2 7.07 10.53 -16.16
C ALA A 2 7.34 11.68 -15.19
N GLU A 3 6.30 12.41 -14.84
CA GLU A 3 6.32 13.45 -13.81
C GLU A 3 6.58 12.73 -12.48
N ALA A 4 7.79 12.87 -11.93
CA ALA A 4 8.09 12.34 -10.61
C ALA A 4 7.12 12.99 -9.62
N THR A 5 6.36 12.18 -8.90
CA THR A 5 5.36 12.62 -7.92
C THR A 5 6.04 13.48 -6.85
N GLN A 6 5.99 14.81 -7.03
CA GLN A 6 6.50 15.81 -6.09
C GLN A 6 5.85 15.75 -4.70
N ASN A 7 4.87 14.86 -4.50
CA ASN A 7 4.11 14.70 -3.27
C ASN A 7 4.58 13.55 -2.37
N GLU A 8 5.59 12.77 -2.78
CA GLU A 8 6.13 11.68 -1.97
C GLU A 8 7.52 11.99 -1.42
N LEU A 9 7.67 11.87 -0.09
CA LEU A 9 8.94 11.99 0.60
C LEU A 9 9.43 10.62 1.05
N ARG A 10 10.56 10.17 0.48
CA ARG A 10 11.19 8.88 0.80
C ARG A 10 12.36 9.07 1.75
N MET A 11 12.33 8.38 2.89
CA MET A 11 13.35 8.43 3.93
C MET A 11 13.82 7.04 4.31
N VAL A 12 15.12 6.87 4.55
CA VAL A 12 15.71 5.62 5.05
C VAL A 12 16.23 5.86 6.46
N LEU A 13 15.79 5.05 7.41
CA LEU A 13 16.22 5.11 8.81
C LEU A 13 17.44 4.20 8.99
N ILE A 14 18.57 4.76 9.39
CA ILE A 14 19.82 4.02 9.59
C ILE A 14 20.41 4.37 10.95
N GLY A 15 21.07 3.39 11.57
CA GLY A 15 21.64 3.50 12.91
C GLY A 15 21.76 2.13 13.58
N LYS A 16 22.52 2.07 14.67
CA LYS A 16 22.78 0.84 15.42
C LYS A 16 21.48 0.21 15.95
N THR A 17 21.49 -1.11 16.12
CA THR A 17 20.39 -1.84 16.77
C THR A 17 20.15 -1.31 18.19
N GLY A 18 18.88 -1.15 18.57
CA GLY A 18 18.48 -0.63 19.88
C GLY A 18 18.40 0.89 20.01
N TYR A 19 18.67 1.65 18.93
CA TYR A 19 18.62 3.12 18.93
C TYR A 19 17.26 3.71 18.56
N GLY A 20 16.20 2.90 18.59
CA GLY A 20 14.84 3.39 18.42
C GLY A 20 14.45 3.82 17.00
N LYS A 21 15.11 3.29 15.96
CA LYS A 21 14.76 3.56 14.55
C LYS A 21 13.29 3.27 14.25
N SER A 22 12.84 2.04 14.56
CA SER A 22 11.48 1.58 14.31
C SER A 22 10.44 2.38 15.11
N HIS A 23 10.75 2.71 16.38
CA HIS A 23 9.88 3.56 17.20
C HIS A 23 9.80 4.98 16.62
N THR A 24 10.93 5.55 16.22
CA THR A 24 10.95 6.87 15.57
C THR A 24 10.21 6.86 14.23
N GLY A 25 10.34 5.78 13.46
CA GLY A 25 9.58 5.58 12.22
C GLY A 25 8.08 5.62 12.48
N ASN A 26 7.61 4.96 13.54
CA ASN A 26 6.20 5.04 13.95
C ASN A 26 5.79 6.45 14.36
N THR A 27 6.64 7.17 15.10
CA THR A 27 6.38 8.57 15.47
C THR A 27 6.32 9.47 14.23
N ILE A 28 7.16 9.27 13.22
CA ILE A 28 7.16 10.02 11.95
C ILE A 28 5.92 9.70 11.10
N LEU A 29 5.47 8.44 11.09
CA LEU A 29 4.27 8.03 10.36
C LEU A 29 2.98 8.39 11.11
N GLY A 30 3.06 8.66 12.42
CA GLY A 30 1.89 8.89 13.28
C GLY A 30 1.08 7.61 13.56
N GLN A 31 1.63 6.45 13.21
CA GLN A 31 0.96 5.15 13.25
C GLN A 31 1.96 4.06 13.66
N LYS A 32 1.49 2.99 14.32
CA LYS A 32 2.32 1.85 14.71
C LYS A 32 2.41 0.84 13.56
N LEU A 33 3.40 1.00 12.69
CA LEU A 33 3.56 0.20 11.46
C LEU A 33 4.85 -0.63 11.43
N PHE A 34 5.88 -0.22 12.16
CA PHE A 34 7.05 -1.01 12.48
C PHE A 34 6.89 -1.68 13.84
N GLU A 35 7.24 -2.97 13.91
CA GLU A 35 7.36 -3.66 15.19
C GLU A 35 8.58 -3.13 15.94
N TYR A 36 8.41 -2.84 17.23
CA TYR A 36 9.51 -2.47 18.10
C TYR A 36 9.34 -3.16 19.45
N SER A 37 10.44 -3.63 20.03
CA SER A 37 10.50 -4.11 21.42
C SER A 37 11.58 -3.32 22.16
N CYS A 38 11.43 -3.22 23.49
CA CYS A 38 12.44 -2.61 24.36
C CYS A 38 13.60 -3.58 24.70
N SER A 39 13.79 -4.68 23.95
CA SER A 39 14.84 -5.67 24.23
C SER A 39 16.16 -5.33 23.53
N ASN A 40 17.29 -5.76 24.11
CA ASN A 40 18.64 -5.59 23.54
C ASN A 40 18.92 -6.48 22.31
N THR A 41 17.93 -7.19 21.80
CA THR A 41 18.01 -8.08 20.63
C THR A 41 17.43 -7.39 19.40
N SER A 42 18.06 -7.57 18.23
CA SER A 42 17.57 -6.95 16.99
C SER A 42 16.19 -7.50 16.63
N VAL A 43 15.17 -6.64 16.65
CA VAL A 43 13.80 -6.98 16.20
C VAL A 43 13.74 -6.98 14.66
N THR A 44 14.36 -5.98 14.02
CA THR A 44 14.42 -5.88 12.56
C THR A 44 15.56 -6.75 12.01
N THR A 45 15.21 -7.84 11.34
CA THR A 45 16.15 -8.77 10.65
C THR A 45 16.25 -8.53 9.15
N LYS A 46 15.26 -7.86 8.56
CA LYS A 46 15.19 -7.48 7.13
C LYS A 46 14.69 -6.04 7.02
N SER A 47 15.14 -5.33 5.98
CA SER A 47 14.65 -3.97 5.71
C SER A 47 13.14 -4.00 5.39
N LYS A 48 12.38 -3.08 5.98
CA LYS A 48 10.93 -2.95 5.77
C LYS A 48 10.62 -1.54 5.29
N ALA A 49 9.99 -1.43 4.13
CA ALA A 49 9.43 -0.17 3.63
C ALA A 49 7.96 -0.06 4.06
N THR A 50 7.51 1.12 4.46
CA THR A 50 6.12 1.38 4.79
C THR A 50 5.73 2.80 4.40
N HIS A 51 4.44 2.99 4.10
CA HIS A 51 3.87 4.22 3.57
C HIS A 51 2.78 4.75 4.51
N ALA A 52 2.68 6.07 4.65
CA ALA A 52 1.54 6.72 5.28
C ALA A 52 1.37 8.15 4.74
N THR A 53 0.13 8.59 4.64
CA THR A 53 -0.18 9.99 4.35
C THR A 53 -0.19 10.79 5.66
N ARG A 54 0.64 11.84 5.75
CA ARG A 54 0.65 12.76 6.90
C ARG A 54 1.01 14.17 6.46
N PHE A 55 0.36 15.18 7.04
CA PHE A 55 0.53 16.60 6.68
C PHE A 55 0.35 16.86 5.17
N GLY A 56 -0.63 16.18 4.55
CA GLY A 56 -0.91 16.30 3.11
C GLY A 56 0.11 15.63 2.18
N ARG A 57 1.03 14.82 2.72
CA ARG A 57 2.12 14.20 1.97
C ARG A 57 2.19 12.70 2.12
N GLU A 58 2.63 12.04 1.06
CA GLU A 58 2.95 10.62 1.06
C GLU A 58 4.35 10.43 1.65
N LEU A 59 4.43 9.76 2.80
CA LEU A 59 5.71 9.46 3.45
C LEU A 59 6.04 7.98 3.24
N CYS A 60 7.17 7.70 2.59
CA CYS A 60 7.72 6.36 2.49
C CYS A 60 8.93 6.25 3.44
N LEU A 61 8.83 5.40 4.46
CA LEU A 61 9.92 5.14 5.39
C LEU A 61 10.44 3.72 5.23
N VAL A 62 11.76 3.58 5.09
CA VAL A 62 12.45 2.30 5.06
C VAL A 62 13.21 2.12 6.37
N ASP A 63 12.74 1.23 7.25
CA ASP A 63 13.50 0.79 8.41
C ASP A 63 14.53 -0.26 7.98
N THR A 64 15.77 -0.11 8.45
CA THR A 64 16.89 -0.99 8.10
C THR A 64 17.41 -1.72 9.34
N PRO A 65 17.91 -2.96 9.22
CA PRO A 65 18.69 -3.60 10.28
C PRO A 65 19.86 -2.73 10.72
N GLY A 66 20.41 -2.97 11.91
CA GLY A 66 21.56 -2.21 12.39
C GLY A 66 22.74 -2.26 11.41
N LEU A 67 23.09 -1.12 10.81
CA LEU A 67 24.22 -1.01 9.90
C LEU A 67 25.48 -0.54 10.64
N TYR A 68 26.61 -1.15 10.30
CA TYR A 68 27.95 -0.68 10.64
C TYR A 68 28.66 -0.28 9.33
N ASP A 69 28.25 0.83 8.70
CA ASP A 69 29.03 1.41 7.60
C ASP A 69 28.87 2.93 7.51
N ASN A 70 29.97 3.62 7.23
CA ASN A 70 30.16 5.08 7.37
C ASN A 70 29.90 5.86 6.07
N ARG A 71 29.09 5.34 5.13
CA ARG A 71 28.98 5.88 3.76
C ARG A 71 27.54 6.09 3.26
N ILE A 72 26.64 6.59 4.10
CA ILE A 72 25.27 6.88 3.67
C ILE A 72 24.85 8.28 4.17
N ASN A 73 24.12 9.03 3.34
CA ASN A 73 23.44 10.26 3.76
C ASN A 73 22.21 9.87 4.59
N ILE A 74 22.38 9.85 5.91
CA ILE A 74 21.48 9.24 6.89
C ILE A 74 20.79 10.31 7.71
N VAL A 75 19.48 10.16 7.97
CA VAL A 75 18.85 10.76 9.17
C VAL A 75 19.22 9.87 10.36
N LEU A 76 20.23 10.30 11.12
CA LEU A 76 20.71 9.55 12.27
C LEU A 76 19.82 9.87 13.47
N PHE A 77 19.32 8.82 14.12
CA PHE A 77 18.64 8.90 15.41
C PHE A 77 19.61 8.49 16.52
N PRO A 78 20.43 9.41 17.06
CA PRO A 78 20.99 9.17 18.37
C PRO A 78 19.83 9.16 19.37
N ARG A 79 19.89 8.23 20.31
CA ARG A 79 18.88 8.03 21.36
C ARG A 79 18.93 9.21 22.34
N PHE A 80 18.37 10.35 21.95
CA PHE A 80 18.43 11.58 22.76
C PHE A 80 17.67 11.43 24.09
N ASP A 81 16.65 10.57 24.12
CA ASP A 81 15.91 10.22 25.34
C ASP A 81 16.78 9.53 26.41
N ASP A 82 17.86 8.84 26.01
CA ASP A 82 18.83 8.27 26.95
C ASP A 82 19.75 9.37 27.53
N LEU A 83 20.10 10.38 26.73
CA LEU A 83 20.89 11.54 27.18
C LEU A 83 20.12 12.42 28.18
N LYS A 84 18.78 12.42 28.13
CA LYS A 84 17.94 13.05 29.14
C LYS A 84 17.95 12.30 30.47
N ARG A 85 17.89 10.96 30.44
CA ARG A 85 17.85 10.12 31.66
C ARG A 85 19.16 10.10 32.44
N GLU A 86 20.31 10.25 31.79
CA GLU A 86 21.59 10.40 32.50
C GLU A 86 21.76 11.80 33.15
N ASN A 87 20.98 12.80 32.72
CA ASN A 87 21.16 14.21 33.07
C ASN A 87 19.97 14.84 33.84
N GLU A 88 19.11 14.04 34.48
CA GLU A 88 18.07 14.56 35.40
C GLU A 88 18.63 15.43 36.55
N GLN A 89 19.97 15.48 36.72
CA GLN A 89 20.67 16.36 37.66
C GLN A 89 21.08 17.73 37.10
N THR A 90 20.86 18.02 35.81
CA THR A 90 21.15 19.34 35.22
C THR A 90 19.91 19.94 34.56
N PRO A 91 19.22 20.90 35.22
CA PRO A 91 17.96 21.49 34.72
C PRO A 91 18.13 22.39 33.48
N ASN A 92 19.36 22.54 32.96
CA ASN A 92 19.68 23.26 31.74
C ASN A 92 20.48 22.33 30.81
N HIS A 93 19.79 21.46 30.07
CA HIS A 93 20.44 20.66 29.04
C HIS A 93 21.11 21.64 28.04
N PRO A 94 22.43 21.57 27.85
CA PRO A 94 23.08 22.34 26.81
C PRO A 94 22.51 21.85 25.47
N GLY A 95 21.74 22.68 24.76
CA GLY A 95 21.10 22.26 23.49
C GLY A 95 22.12 21.66 22.51
N MET A 96 21.67 20.84 21.54
CA MET A 96 22.56 20.03 20.68
C MET A 96 23.83 20.71 20.17
N ASN A 97 23.84 22.02 19.90
CA ASN A 97 25.05 22.77 19.53
C ASN A 97 26.18 22.59 20.56
N LYS A 98 25.88 22.79 21.84
CA LYS A 98 26.84 22.63 22.94
C LYS A 98 27.20 21.15 23.17
N PHE A 99 26.26 20.24 22.93
CA PHE A 99 26.55 18.81 22.94
C PHE A 99 27.57 18.47 21.86
N ILE A 100 27.36 18.93 20.62
CA ILE A 100 28.27 18.73 19.48
C ILE A 100 29.65 19.33 19.79
N ASP A 101 29.71 20.53 20.37
CA ASP A 101 30.96 21.15 20.80
C ASP A 101 31.73 20.28 21.80
N SER A 102 31.02 19.54 22.67
CA SER A 102 31.63 18.61 23.63
C SER A 102 32.12 17.29 23.02
N LEU A 103 31.73 16.95 21.78
CA LEU A 103 32.05 15.66 21.15
C LEU A 103 33.53 15.53 20.74
N ARG A 104 33.99 14.30 20.47
CA ARG A 104 35.33 14.07 19.91
C ARG A 104 35.46 14.71 18.51
N ARG A 105 36.68 15.13 18.15
CA ARG A 105 36.96 15.80 16.85
C ARG A 105 36.39 15.04 15.65
N SER A 106 36.58 13.73 15.59
CA SER A 106 36.06 12.87 14.51
C SER A 106 34.54 12.92 14.37
N LEU A 107 33.82 13.02 15.48
CA LEU A 107 32.37 13.10 15.47
C LEU A 107 31.88 14.52 15.13
N ARG A 108 32.58 15.57 15.59
CA ARG A 108 32.32 16.95 15.14
C ARG A 108 32.54 17.12 13.63
N GLU A 109 33.62 16.56 13.09
CA GLU A 109 33.88 16.55 11.64
C GLU A 109 32.78 15.84 10.88
N PHE A 110 32.23 14.75 11.42
CA PHE A 110 31.08 14.06 10.85
C PHE A 110 29.83 14.95 10.83
N PHE A 111 29.47 15.62 11.94
CA PHE A 111 28.34 16.56 11.98
C PHE A 111 28.53 17.75 11.03
N SER A 112 29.76 18.23 10.88
CA SER A 112 30.12 19.27 9.92
C SER A 112 29.90 18.81 8.47
N LYS A 113 30.26 17.57 8.13
CA LYS A 113 29.95 16.97 6.81
C LYS A 113 28.45 16.86 6.56
N CYS A 114 27.66 16.62 7.61
CA CYS A 114 26.20 16.65 7.54
C CYS A 114 25.62 18.07 7.42
N ARG A 115 26.45 19.11 7.34
CA ARG A 115 26.07 20.54 7.30
C ARG A 115 25.15 20.93 8.47
N ASN A 116 25.41 20.37 9.65
CA ASN A 116 24.62 20.59 10.87
C ASN A 116 23.12 20.24 10.71
N ARG A 117 22.78 19.34 9.78
CA ARG A 117 21.41 18.82 9.62
C ARG A 117 21.19 17.66 10.61
N TYR A 118 20.67 17.98 11.79
CA TYR A 118 20.28 17.01 12.80
C TYR A 118 19.02 17.50 13.53
N ILE A 119 18.23 16.56 14.06
CA ILE A 119 17.06 16.86 14.87
C ILE A 119 17.14 16.09 16.19
N GLU A 120 16.80 16.76 17.30
CA GLU A 120 16.51 16.10 18.56
C GLU A 120 15.10 15.51 18.44
N PHE A 121 14.99 14.19 18.55
CA PHE A 121 13.73 13.49 18.38
C PHE A 121 13.32 12.84 19.70
N ASP A 122 12.36 13.47 20.40
CA ASP A 122 11.76 12.93 21.61
C ASP A 122 10.60 12.01 21.23
N ASN A 123 10.78 10.73 21.53
CA ASN A 123 9.85 9.67 21.17
C ASN A 123 8.77 9.41 22.23
N THR A 124 8.78 10.18 23.32
CA THR A 124 7.77 10.17 24.38
C THR A 124 6.66 11.19 24.15
N LEU A 125 6.90 12.17 23.28
CA LEU A 125 5.91 13.19 22.91
C LEU A 125 4.70 12.56 22.21
N VAL A 126 3.54 13.13 22.46
CA VAL A 126 2.26 12.75 21.85
C VAL A 126 1.50 13.98 21.35
N GLY A 127 0.56 13.78 20.42
CA GLY A 127 -0.28 14.84 19.88
C GLY A 127 0.50 15.96 19.18
N THR A 128 0.08 17.21 19.40
CA THR A 128 0.60 18.40 18.71
C THR A 128 2.10 18.64 18.91
N SER A 129 2.65 18.25 20.06
CA SER A 129 4.09 18.35 20.34
C SER A 129 4.90 17.38 19.49
N ALA A 130 4.41 16.15 19.31
CA ALA A 130 5.02 15.18 18.41
C ALA A 130 4.87 15.61 16.94
N ASP A 131 3.69 16.15 16.57
CA ASP A 131 3.44 16.68 15.22
C ASP A 131 4.43 17.80 14.87
N SER A 132 4.64 18.75 15.79
CA SER A 132 5.58 19.86 15.59
C SER A 132 7.02 19.39 15.36
N GLN A 133 7.45 18.33 16.04
CA GLN A 133 8.77 17.74 15.84
C GLN A 133 8.90 17.07 14.47
N VAL A 134 7.87 16.33 14.05
CA VAL A 134 7.87 15.66 12.75
C VAL A 134 7.79 16.68 11.61
N GLN A 135 7.03 17.75 11.77
CA GLN A 135 6.95 18.82 10.78
C GLN A 135 8.32 19.50 10.58
N ARG A 136 9.06 19.80 11.66
CA ARG A 136 10.45 20.29 11.56
C ARG A 136 11.38 19.33 10.82
N LEU A 137 11.25 18.02 11.03
CA LEU A 137 12.03 17.02 10.30
C LEU A 137 11.71 17.08 8.80
N ILE A 138 10.43 17.11 8.45
CA ILE A 138 9.98 17.15 7.05
C ILE A 138 10.49 18.42 6.37
N GLU A 139 10.33 19.59 6.99
CA GLU A 139 10.83 20.87 6.47
C GLU A 139 12.35 20.85 6.26
N MET A 140 13.10 20.25 7.20
CA MET A 140 14.55 20.09 7.07
C MET A 140 14.93 19.22 5.87
N VAL A 141 14.23 18.11 5.67
CA VAL A 141 14.48 17.20 4.54
C VAL A 141 14.16 17.89 3.22
N GLU A 142 13.05 18.62 3.13
CA GLU A 142 12.71 19.37 1.94
C GLU A 142 13.71 20.45 1.59
N ASN A 143 14.17 21.22 2.58
CA ASN A 143 15.18 22.25 2.37
C ASN A 143 16.48 21.60 1.86
N MET A 144 16.86 20.44 2.41
CA MET A 144 17.98 19.65 1.91
C MET A 144 17.78 19.20 0.46
N VAL A 145 16.61 18.70 0.08
CA VAL A 145 16.32 18.29 -1.30
C VAL A 145 16.40 19.49 -2.24
N ARG A 146 15.85 20.63 -1.83
CA ARG A 146 15.88 21.89 -2.60
C ARG A 146 17.30 22.39 -2.82
N GLU A 147 18.13 22.38 -1.77
CA GLU A 147 19.55 22.74 -1.84
C GLU A 147 20.36 21.79 -2.74
N ASN A 148 19.95 20.52 -2.82
CA ASN A 148 20.58 19.50 -3.68
C ASN A 148 20.06 19.53 -5.13
N GLY A 149 19.38 20.60 -5.56
CA GLY A 149 18.88 20.73 -6.93
C GLY A 149 17.52 20.06 -7.18
N GLY A 150 16.80 19.69 -6.13
CA GLY A 150 15.45 19.12 -6.20
C GLY A 150 15.40 17.62 -6.50
N SER A 151 16.55 16.98 -6.76
CA SER A 151 16.62 15.54 -7.01
C SER A 151 16.91 14.76 -5.73
N SER A 152 16.25 13.61 -5.59
CA SER A 152 16.60 12.60 -4.59
C SER A 152 17.98 12.00 -4.88
N TYR A 153 18.56 11.33 -3.87
CA TYR A 153 19.81 10.58 -4.06
C TYR A 153 19.61 9.54 -5.18
N THR A 154 20.48 9.60 -6.18
CA THR A 154 20.49 8.68 -7.32
C THR A 154 21.92 8.29 -7.64
N ASP A 155 22.13 7.01 -7.90
CA ASP A 155 23.39 6.42 -8.35
C ASP A 155 23.07 5.51 -9.55
N VAL A 156 24.07 5.19 -10.37
CA VAL A 156 23.93 4.36 -11.57
C VAL A 156 23.31 3.01 -11.24
N ASP A 157 23.67 2.41 -10.11
CA ASP A 157 23.11 1.13 -9.67
C ASP A 157 21.64 1.27 -9.20
N TYR A 158 21.30 2.39 -8.56
CA TYR A 158 19.90 2.69 -8.23
C TYR A 158 19.05 2.88 -9.48
N GLN A 159 19.54 3.58 -10.50
CA GLN A 159 18.82 3.78 -11.76
C GLN A 159 18.59 2.46 -12.49
N LYS A 160 19.59 1.56 -12.52
CA LYS A 160 19.44 0.22 -13.08
C LYS A 160 18.41 -0.61 -12.30
N ALA A 161 18.47 -0.58 -10.97
CA ALA A 161 17.52 -1.30 -10.14
C ALA A 161 16.09 -0.77 -10.31
N GLU A 162 15.91 0.55 -10.35
CA GLU A 162 14.63 1.19 -10.60
C GLU A 162 14.07 0.83 -11.98
N LEU A 163 14.89 0.87 -13.03
CA LEU A 163 14.48 0.48 -14.37
C LEU A 163 14.06 -1.00 -14.44
N ALA A 164 14.82 -1.89 -13.80
CA ALA A 164 14.48 -3.31 -13.73
C ALA A 164 13.16 -3.54 -12.99
N LEU A 165 12.93 -2.83 -11.88
CA LEU A 165 11.68 -2.90 -11.13
C LEU A 165 10.50 -2.37 -11.94
N GLN A 166 10.64 -1.23 -12.62
CA GLN A 166 9.60 -0.67 -13.47
C GLN A 166 9.21 -1.64 -14.59
N LYS A 167 10.21 -2.25 -15.25
CA LYS A 167 9.97 -3.28 -16.27
C LYS A 167 9.21 -4.48 -15.70
N GLN A 168 9.61 -4.97 -14.52
CA GLN A 168 8.95 -6.10 -13.88
C GLN A 168 7.51 -5.78 -13.46
N VAL A 169 7.26 -4.57 -12.95
CA VAL A 169 5.91 -4.09 -12.58
C VAL A 169 5.01 -4.04 -13.82
N GLU A 170 5.52 -3.50 -14.92
CA GLU A 170 4.78 -3.42 -16.18
C GLU A 170 4.49 -4.80 -16.78
N GLU A 171 5.48 -5.69 -16.79
CA GLU A 171 5.28 -7.09 -17.23
C GLU A 171 4.23 -7.81 -16.39
N ASN A 172 4.26 -7.61 -15.06
CA ASN A 172 3.27 -8.19 -14.15
C ASN A 172 1.88 -7.59 -14.38
N ARG A 173 1.78 -6.29 -14.68
CA ARG A 173 0.52 -5.63 -15.03
C ARG A 173 -0.10 -6.25 -16.28
N ILE A 174 0.69 -6.36 -17.35
CA ILE A 174 0.24 -6.94 -18.62
C ILE A 174 -0.24 -8.39 -18.42
N LYS A 175 0.52 -9.20 -17.66
CA LYS A 175 0.13 -10.59 -17.35
C LYS A 175 -1.20 -10.66 -16.61
N ARG A 176 -1.36 -9.86 -15.54
CA ARG A 176 -2.60 -9.83 -14.75
C ARG A 176 -3.80 -9.38 -15.59
N GLU A 177 -3.63 -8.37 -16.44
CA GLU A 177 -4.70 -7.90 -17.33
C GLU A 177 -5.09 -8.98 -18.36
N ALA A 178 -4.14 -9.75 -18.88
CA ALA A 178 -4.43 -10.86 -19.77
C ALA A 178 -5.19 -12.00 -19.06
N GLU A 179 -4.76 -12.35 -17.84
CA GLU A 179 -5.43 -13.36 -17.01
C GLU A 179 -6.87 -12.95 -16.66
N ILE A 180 -7.10 -11.68 -16.28
CA ILE A 180 -8.44 -11.15 -16.01
C ILE A 180 -9.33 -11.28 -17.24
N LYS A 181 -8.85 -10.88 -18.43
CA LYS A 181 -9.62 -11.00 -19.68
C LYS A 181 -9.96 -12.45 -20.00
N GLU A 182 -9.04 -13.38 -19.74
CA GLU A 182 -9.29 -14.80 -19.98
C GLU A 182 -10.38 -15.34 -19.03
N ILE A 183 -10.35 -14.95 -17.75
CA ILE A 183 -11.37 -15.30 -16.76
C ILE A 183 -12.73 -14.70 -17.14
N GLU A 184 -12.77 -13.42 -17.50
CA GLU A 184 -14.01 -12.73 -17.94
C GLU A 184 -14.63 -13.42 -19.17
N GLN A 185 -13.80 -13.80 -20.15
CA GLN A 185 -14.28 -14.49 -21.34
C GLN A 185 -14.82 -15.89 -21.01
N LYS A 186 -14.15 -16.64 -20.13
CA LYS A 186 -14.63 -17.95 -19.67
C LYS A 186 -15.98 -17.83 -18.96
N MET A 187 -16.10 -16.93 -17.99
CA MET A 187 -17.37 -16.68 -17.29
C MET A 187 -18.49 -16.28 -18.25
N LYS A 188 -18.19 -15.41 -19.22
CA LYS A 188 -19.18 -14.99 -20.22
C LYS A 188 -19.64 -16.16 -21.10
N ASN A 189 -18.73 -17.02 -21.52
CA ASN A 189 -19.06 -18.20 -22.31
C ASN A 189 -19.92 -19.18 -21.49
N GLU A 190 -19.54 -19.46 -20.24
CA GLU A 190 -20.31 -20.33 -19.33
C GLU A 190 -21.74 -19.83 -19.12
N ILE A 191 -21.92 -18.53 -18.80
CA ILE A 191 -23.25 -17.92 -18.65
C ILE A 191 -24.05 -18.03 -19.95
N THR A 192 -23.39 -17.83 -21.11
CA THR A 192 -24.06 -17.91 -22.42
C THR A 192 -24.51 -19.34 -22.72
N ASP A 193 -23.68 -20.32 -22.43
CA ASP A 193 -23.97 -21.75 -22.65
C ASP A 193 -25.08 -22.24 -21.71
N GLU A 194 -25.04 -21.86 -20.42
CA GLU A 194 -26.11 -22.17 -19.47
C GLU A 194 -27.45 -21.54 -19.88
N MET A 195 -27.43 -20.26 -20.26
CA MET A 195 -28.63 -19.55 -20.69
C MET A 195 -29.22 -20.16 -21.98
N LYS A 196 -28.36 -20.55 -22.92
CA LYS A 196 -28.78 -21.23 -24.15
C LYS A 196 -29.45 -22.57 -23.85
N LYS A 197 -28.84 -23.38 -22.98
CA LYS A 197 -29.41 -24.68 -22.57
C LYS A 197 -30.77 -24.51 -21.90
N HIS A 198 -30.89 -23.54 -20.99
CA HIS A 198 -32.16 -23.24 -20.32
C HIS A 198 -33.25 -22.80 -21.31
N TYR A 199 -32.89 -22.00 -22.32
CA TYR A 199 -33.81 -21.57 -23.37
C TYR A 199 -34.29 -22.74 -24.25
N GLU A 200 -33.39 -23.65 -24.63
CA GLU A 200 -33.72 -24.86 -25.39
C GLU A 200 -34.69 -25.77 -24.62
N GLU A 201 -34.44 -26.00 -23.33
CA GLU A 201 -35.32 -26.78 -22.45
C GLU A 201 -36.72 -26.16 -22.34
N MET A 202 -36.79 -24.83 -22.16
CA MET A 202 -38.05 -24.09 -22.05
C MET A 202 -38.85 -24.15 -23.37
N LEU A 203 -38.19 -24.00 -24.52
CA LEU A 203 -38.82 -24.13 -25.82
C LEU A 203 -39.42 -25.53 -26.04
N GLU A 204 -38.74 -26.56 -25.56
CA GLU A 204 -39.19 -27.94 -25.71
C GLU A 204 -40.38 -28.25 -24.80
N GLN A 205 -40.40 -27.71 -23.58
CA GLN A 205 -41.58 -27.75 -22.72
C GLN A 205 -42.79 -27.04 -23.36
N LEU A 206 -42.58 -25.84 -23.91
CA LEU A 206 -43.66 -25.09 -24.57
C LEU A 206 -44.23 -25.84 -25.77
N LYS A 207 -43.38 -26.47 -26.60
CA LYS A 207 -43.83 -27.31 -27.73
C LYS A 207 -44.71 -28.46 -27.27
N ARG A 208 -44.30 -29.17 -26.20
CA ARG A 208 -45.09 -30.29 -25.63
C ARG A 208 -46.47 -29.82 -25.15
N GLU A 209 -46.54 -28.66 -24.53
CA GLU A 209 -47.81 -28.10 -24.06
C GLU A 209 -48.72 -27.69 -25.22
N VAL A 210 -48.17 -27.05 -26.26
CA VAL A 210 -48.90 -26.73 -27.49
C VAL A 210 -49.46 -28.00 -28.15
N ASP A 211 -48.67 -29.07 -28.24
CA ASP A 211 -49.13 -30.33 -28.83
C ASP A 211 -50.21 -31.03 -27.98
N ARG A 212 -50.16 -30.90 -26.65
CA ARG A 212 -51.21 -31.38 -25.75
C ARG A 212 -52.52 -30.62 -25.98
N LEU A 213 -52.48 -29.29 -25.95
CA LEU A 213 -53.66 -28.45 -26.18
C LEU A 213 -54.27 -28.68 -27.57
N ARG A 214 -53.44 -28.88 -28.60
CA ARG A 214 -53.92 -29.26 -29.94
C ARG A 214 -54.66 -30.58 -29.97
N LYS A 215 -54.24 -31.57 -29.18
CA LYS A 215 -54.94 -32.86 -29.06
C LYS A 215 -56.29 -32.68 -28.37
N GLU A 216 -56.33 -31.94 -27.26
CA GLU A 216 -57.58 -31.65 -26.53
C GLU A 216 -58.61 -30.91 -27.40
N ILE A 217 -58.18 -29.89 -28.16
CA ILE A 217 -59.04 -29.18 -29.10
C ILE A 217 -59.60 -30.12 -30.17
N LYS A 218 -58.77 -31.04 -30.70
CA LYS A 218 -59.24 -32.04 -31.69
C LYS A 218 -60.25 -33.00 -31.09
N GLU A 219 -60.01 -33.50 -29.88
CA GLU A 219 -60.94 -34.39 -29.19
C GLU A 219 -62.28 -33.69 -28.90
N GLN A 220 -62.25 -32.46 -28.38
CA GLN A 220 -63.47 -31.66 -28.21
C GLN A 220 -64.23 -31.48 -29.51
N SER A 221 -63.53 -31.13 -30.60
CA SER A 221 -64.17 -30.96 -31.92
C SER A 221 -64.82 -32.25 -32.45
N PHE A 222 -64.24 -33.42 -32.12
CA PHE A 222 -64.79 -34.72 -32.49
C PHE A 222 -66.07 -35.04 -31.70
N PHE A 223 -66.05 -34.82 -30.38
CA PHE A 223 -67.23 -34.99 -29.52
C PHE A 223 -68.36 -34.04 -29.90
N ASP A 224 -68.07 -32.76 -30.17
CA ASP A 224 -69.06 -31.80 -30.66
C ASP A 224 -69.68 -32.23 -31.99
N GLY A 225 -68.86 -32.81 -32.88
CA GLY A 225 -69.33 -33.41 -34.14
C GLY A 225 -70.31 -34.56 -33.92
N LEU A 226 -70.03 -35.46 -32.97
CA LEU A 226 -70.91 -36.57 -32.60
C LEU A 226 -72.23 -36.07 -31.98
N ILE A 227 -72.18 -35.09 -31.08
CA ILE A 227 -73.36 -34.51 -30.45
C ILE A 227 -74.26 -33.87 -31.53
N ASN A 228 -73.67 -33.09 -32.44
CA ASN A 228 -74.42 -32.48 -33.54
C ASN A 228 -75.02 -33.53 -34.49
N PHE A 229 -74.31 -34.62 -34.77
CA PHE A 229 -74.83 -35.73 -35.57
C PHE A 229 -76.03 -36.41 -34.90
N GLY A 230 -75.93 -36.71 -33.61
CA GLY A 230 -77.02 -37.29 -32.83
C GLY A 230 -78.26 -36.39 -32.78
N ARG A 231 -78.08 -35.07 -32.58
CA ARG A 231 -79.18 -34.10 -32.62
C ARG A 231 -79.90 -34.11 -33.97
N LYS A 232 -79.15 -34.21 -35.07
CA LYS A 232 -79.70 -34.24 -36.44
C LYS A 232 -80.49 -35.52 -36.76
N LEU A 233 -80.17 -36.65 -36.11
CA LEU A 233 -80.92 -37.91 -36.25
C LEU A 233 -82.27 -37.89 -35.51
N LEU A 234 -82.41 -37.04 -34.48
CA LEU A 234 -83.62 -36.94 -33.66
C LEU A 234 -84.64 -35.91 -34.21
N GLU A 235 -84.27 -35.16 -35.26
CA GLU A 235 -85.12 -34.17 -35.93
C GLU A 235 -85.86 -34.73 -37.18
N VAL A 236 -85.92 -36.06 -37.35
CA VAL A 236 -86.69 -36.79 -38.38
C VAL A 236 -87.93 -37.43 -37.75
#